data_AF-A0A8C9L5D5-F1
#
_entry.id   AF-A0A8C9L5D5-F1
#
_cell.length_a   1.000
_cell.length_b   1.000
_cell.length_c   1.000
_cell.angle_alpha   90.00
_cell.angle_beta   90.00
_cell.angle_gamma   90.00
#
_symmetry.space_group_name_H-M   'P 1'
#
loop_
_entity.id
_entity.type
_entity.pdbx_description
1 polymer ?
#
loop_
_entity_poly.entity_id
_entity_poly.type
_entity_poly.pdbx_seq_one_letter_code
_entity_poly.pdbx_strand_id
1 'polypeptide(L)' 'MAKSKNHTTHNQSRKWHRNGIKKPKTHRYESLKGVSISADVARLLSH' A
#
# COMPACT_ATOMS: atom_id res chain seq x y z
N MET A 1 1.66 -8.00 43.21
CA MET A 1 2.00 -7.60 41.83
C MET A 1 1.96 -6.09 41.74
N ALA A 2 3.08 -5.41 41.49
CA ALA A 2 3.03 -3.98 41.22
C ALA A 2 2.42 -3.77 39.81
N LYS A 3 1.43 -2.88 39.69
CA LYS A 3 0.75 -2.62 38.41
C LYS A 3 1.75 -2.04 37.41
N SER A 4 1.83 -2.63 36.21
CA SER A 4 2.62 -2.12 35.09
C SER A 4 1.76 -1.32 34.10
N LYS A 5 2.38 -0.55 33.22
CA LYS A 5 1.67 0.18 32.15
C LYS A 5 1.13 -0.83 31.13
N ASN A 6 -0.16 -0.73 30.81
CA ASN A 6 -0.84 -1.68 29.92
C ASN A 6 -0.62 -1.38 28.41
N HIS A 7 -0.27 -0.14 28.03
CA HIS A 7 -0.08 0.24 26.62
C HIS A 7 0.77 1.51 26.44
N THR A 8 1.54 1.62 25.35
CA THR A 8 2.25 2.86 24.98
C THR A 8 2.59 2.97 23.48
N THR A 9 2.44 4.19 22.94
CA THR A 9 2.84 4.58 21.57
C THR A 9 4.18 5.33 21.54
N HIS A 10 4.85 5.51 22.69
CA HIS A 10 5.96 6.47 22.87
C HIS A 10 7.13 6.33 21.88
N ASN A 11 7.41 5.13 21.38
CA ASN A 11 8.52 4.88 20.45
C ASN A 11 8.07 4.48 19.04
N GLN A 12 6.77 4.48 18.74
CA GLN A 12 6.27 4.03 17.44
C GLN A 12 6.70 5.00 16.33
N SER A 13 6.47 6.30 16.52
CA SER A 13 6.89 7.33 15.57
C SER A 13 8.40 7.29 15.31
N ARG A 14 9.23 7.24 16.36
CA ARG A 14 10.69 7.15 16.19
C ARG A 14 11.12 5.91 15.40
N LYS A 15 10.48 4.75 15.64
CA LYS A 15 10.74 3.52 14.85
C LYS A 15 10.37 3.68 13.38
N TRP A 16 9.21 4.25 13.07
CA TRP A 16 8.77 4.45 11.68
C TRP A 16 9.72 5.37 10.91
N HIS A 17 10.23 6.41 11.58
CA HIS A 17 11.14 7.36 10.94
C HIS A 17 12.59 6.91 10.89
N ARG A 18 13.02 5.89 11.66
CA ARG A 18 14.40 5.35 11.60
C ARG A 18 14.80 4.88 10.20
N ASN A 19 13.90 4.21 9.49
CA ASN A 19 14.15 3.72 8.12
C ASN A 19 13.56 4.65 7.04
N GLY A 20 12.89 5.72 7.48
CA GLY A 20 12.10 6.63 6.66
C GLY A 20 10.79 5.98 6.17
N ILE A 21 9.71 6.77 6.23
CA ILE A 21 8.43 6.39 5.62
C ILE A 21 8.55 6.67 4.12
N LYS A 22 8.65 5.61 3.30
CA LYS A 22 8.85 5.73 1.85
C LYS A 22 7.54 6.06 1.15
N LYS A 23 7.58 6.99 0.20
CA LYS A 23 6.46 7.26 -0.70
C LYS A 23 6.33 6.12 -1.72
N PRO A 24 5.10 5.76 -2.15
CA PRO A 24 4.92 4.83 -3.27
C PRO A 24 5.56 5.41 -4.53
N LYS A 25 6.09 4.53 -5.39
CA LYS A 25 6.67 4.95 -6.68
C LYS A 25 5.53 5.28 -7.64
N THR A 26 5.63 6.41 -8.32
CA THR A 26 4.73 6.77 -9.41
C THR A 26 5.24 6.16 -10.72
N HIS A 27 4.33 5.62 -11.52
CA HIS A 27 4.59 5.10 -12.85
C HIS A 27 3.78 5.91 -13.87
N ARG A 28 4.25 5.99 -15.12
CA ARG A 28 3.53 6.70 -16.20
C ARG A 28 2.18 6.04 -16.53
N TYR A 29 2.06 4.74 -16.27
CA TYR A 29 0.88 3.93 -16.55
C TYR A 29 0.44 3.15 -15.30
N GLU A 30 -0.86 2.89 -15.19
CA GLU A 30 -1.46 2.11 -14.11
C GLU A 30 -1.02 0.65 -14.10
N SER A 31 -1.06 0.01 -12.93
CA SER A 31 -0.75 -1.42 -12.83
C SER A 31 -1.86 -2.27 -13.44
N LEU A 32 -1.51 -3.32 -14.19
CA LEU A 32 -2.47 -4.29 -14.73
C LEU A 32 -3.02 -5.28 -13.68
N LYS A 33 -2.77 -5.02 -12.38
CA LYS A 33 -3.18 -5.90 -11.29
C LYS A 33 -4.71 -5.88 -11.17
N GLY A 34 -5.36 -7.00 -11.47
CA GLY A 34 -6.83 -7.13 -11.43
C GLY A 34 -7.54 -6.85 -12.76
N VAL A 35 -6.79 -6.56 -13.84
CA VAL A 35 -7.36 -6.51 -15.19
C VAL A 35 -7.58 -7.94 -15.67
N SER A 36 -8.83 -8.39 -15.71
CA SER A 36 -9.19 -9.60 -16.45
C SER A 36 -8.98 -9.30 -17.93
N ILE A 37 -8.23 -10.15 -18.62
CA ILE A 37 -7.88 -9.98 -20.04
C ILE A 37 -9.12 -10.09 -20.97
N SER A 38 -10.32 -10.28 -20.40
CA SER A 38 -11.47 -10.89 -21.08
C SER A 38 -12.72 -10.00 -21.17
N ALA A 39 -12.77 -8.79 -20.61
CA ALA A 39 -14.05 -8.05 -20.53
C ALA A 39 -14.11 -6.73 -21.34
N ASP A 40 -13.03 -5.95 -21.43
CA ASP A 40 -13.13 -4.60 -22.04
C ASP A 40 -12.40 -4.44 -23.38
N VAL A 41 -11.35 -5.23 -23.64
CA VAL A 41 -10.59 -5.13 -24.92
C VAL A 41 -11.28 -5.84 -26.08
N ALA A 42 -12.13 -6.84 -25.81
CA ALA A 42 -12.82 -7.61 -26.83
C ALA A 42 -13.98 -6.83 -27.51
N ARG A 43 -14.49 -5.76 -26.89
CA ARG A 43 -15.60 -4.97 -27.44
C ARG A 43 -15.18 -3.94 -28.49
N LEU A 44 -13.91 -3.54 -28.50
CA LEU A 44 -13.37 -2.53 -29.42
C LEU A 44 -12.74 -3.13 -30.70
N LEU A 45 -12.51 -4.45 -30.74
CA LEU A 45 -11.89 -5.14 -31.88
C LEU A 45 -12.91 -5.95 -32.72
N SER A 46 -14.21 -5.77 -32.46
CA SER A 46 -15.29 -6.37 -33.25
C SER A 46 -15.89 -5.34 -34.22
N HIS A 47 -15.11 -4.91 -35.21
CA HIS A 47 -15.58 -4.40 -36.50
C HIS A 47 -14.60 -4.88 -37.57
#